data_AF-A0A1V9FUJ7-F1
#
_entry.id   AF-A0A1V9FUJ7-F1
#
_cell.length_a   1.000
_cell.length_b   1.000
_cell.length_c   1.000
_cell.angle_alpha   90.00
_cell.angle_beta   90.00
_cell.angle_gamma   90.00
#
_symmetry.space_group_name_H-M   'P 1'
#
loop_
_entity.id
_entity.type
_entity.pdbx_description
1 polymer ?
#
loop_
_entity_poly.entity_id
_entity_poly.type
_entity_poly.pdbx_seq_one_letter_code
_entity_poly.pdbx_strand_id
1 'polypeptide(L)' 'MSDDKSKIGRQDDIRVDLNDQSEVEYLHRQIPNKTHQEIKDAIKKYGPFRKDIENALNKGNK' A
#
# COMPACT_ATOMS: atom_id res chain seq x y z
N MET A 1 -18.21 31.86 2.87
CA MET A 1 -17.16 30.91 3.27
C MET A 1 -17.48 29.60 2.56
N SER A 2 -16.68 29.19 1.56
CA SER A 2 -16.92 27.97 0.78
C SER A 2 -16.04 26.86 1.33
N ASP A 3 -16.66 25.87 1.96
CA ASP A 3 -16.03 24.61 2.36
C ASP A 3 -15.51 23.87 1.12
N ASP A 4 -14.19 23.81 0.99
CA ASP A 4 -13.48 23.08 -0.06
C ASP A 4 -13.65 21.56 0.16
N LYS A 5 -14.69 20.97 -0.45
CA LYS A 5 -14.97 19.52 -0.41
C LYS A 5 -14.08 18.70 -1.37
N SER A 6 -12.97 19.25 -1.85
CA SER A 6 -12.22 18.67 -2.98
C SER A 6 -11.20 17.58 -2.58
N LYS A 7 -11.10 17.22 -1.29
CA LYS A 7 -10.03 16.32 -0.80
C LYS A 7 -10.45 14.90 -0.41
N ILE A 8 -11.71 14.51 -0.66
CA ILE A 8 -12.25 13.25 -0.12
C ILE A 8 -12.05 12.05 -1.07
N GLY A 9 -11.76 12.26 -2.36
CA GLY A 9 -11.70 11.17 -3.34
C GLY A 9 -10.32 10.49 -3.55
N ARG A 10 -9.21 11.16 -3.22
CA ARG A 10 -7.86 10.66 -3.61
C ARG A 10 -7.20 9.74 -2.57
N GLN A 11 -7.79 9.60 -1.40
CA GLN A 11 -7.24 8.77 -0.33
C GLN A 11 -7.55 7.28 -0.53
N ASP A 12 -8.53 6.94 -1.36
CA ASP A 12 -8.92 5.55 -1.62
C ASP A 12 -8.08 4.91 -2.74
N ASP A 13 -7.67 5.67 -3.77
CA ASP A 13 -6.77 5.20 -4.86
C ASP A 13 -5.40 4.67 -4.38
N ILE A 14 -5.01 4.99 -3.14
CA ILE A 14 -3.75 4.55 -2.53
C ILE A 14 -3.93 3.39 -1.55
N ARG A 15 -5.15 2.89 -1.36
CA ARG A 15 -5.43 1.74 -0.49
C ARG A 15 -5.28 0.45 -1.28
N VAL A 16 -4.57 -0.48 -0.68
CA VAL A 16 -4.26 -1.82 -1.17
C VAL A 16 -5.14 -2.75 -0.36
N ASP A 17 -6.03 -3.47 -1.05
CA ASP A 17 -6.78 -4.54 -0.43
C ASP A 17 -5.93 -5.81 -0.39
N LEU A 18 -5.82 -6.42 0.80
CA LEU A 18 -5.01 -7.63 0.99
C LEU A 18 -5.66 -8.90 0.44
N ASN A 19 -6.98 -8.86 0.20
CA ASN A 19 -7.74 -9.96 -0.38
C ASN A 19 -7.74 -9.86 -1.91
N ASP A 20 -7.52 -8.67 -2.47
CA ASP A 20 -7.30 -8.49 -3.90
C ASP A 20 -5.91 -8.97 -4.32
N GLN A 21 -5.88 -10.05 -5.09
CA GLN A 21 -4.63 -10.63 -5.57
C GLN A 21 -3.91 -9.69 -6.54
N SER A 22 -4.63 -8.91 -7.36
CA SER A 22 -4.03 -8.03 -8.36
C SER A 22 -3.21 -6.92 -7.71
N GLU A 23 -3.71 -6.35 -6.61
CA GLU A 23 -3.00 -5.34 -5.82
C GLU A 23 -1.74 -5.89 -5.15
N VAL A 24 -1.82 -7.11 -4.59
CA VAL A 24 -0.66 -7.79 -3.98
C VAL A 24 0.39 -8.14 -5.04
N GLU A 25 -0.03 -8.61 -6.22
CA GLU A 25 0.86 -8.88 -7.35
C GLU A 25 1.48 -7.60 -7.90
N TYR A 26 0.72 -6.50 -7.97
CA TYR A 26 1.25 -5.20 -8.38
C TYR A 26 2.37 -4.74 -7.45
N LEU A 27 2.16 -4.84 -6.13
CA LEU A 27 3.19 -4.51 -5.14
C LEU A 27 4.42 -5.42 -5.26
N HIS A 28 4.22 -6.72 -5.51
CA HIS A 28 5.32 -7.67 -5.70
C HIS A 28 6.16 -7.32 -6.95
N ARG A 29 5.52 -6.84 -8.03
CA ARG A 29 6.24 -6.35 -9.21
C ARG A 29 7.10 -5.11 -8.91
N GLN A 30 6.66 -4.24 -8.00
CA GLN A 30 7.43 -3.07 -7.60
C GLN A 30 8.54 -3.39 -6.60
N ILE A 31 8.33 -4.42 -5.77
CA ILE A 31 9.27 -4.85 -4.74
C ILE A 31 9.55 -6.35 -4.93
N PRO A 32 10.30 -6.74 -5.97
CA PRO A 32 10.56 -8.15 -6.28
C PRO A 32 11.39 -8.87 -5.21
N ASN A 33 11.97 -8.12 -4.27
CA ASN A 33 12.71 -8.64 -3.13
C ASN A 33 11.82 -9.15 -1.99
N LYS A 34 10.49 -8.96 -2.09
CA LYS A 34 9.54 -9.34 -1.04
C LYS A 34 8.53 -10.33 -1.58
N THR A 35 8.24 -11.36 -0.80
CA THR A 35 7.23 -12.35 -1.17
C THR A 35 5.81 -11.78 -1.01
N HIS A 36 4.84 -12.33 -1.74
CA HIS A 36 3.42 -11.98 -1.57
C HIS A 36 2.96 -12.10 -0.11
N GLN A 37 3.52 -13.05 0.65
CA GLN A 37 3.20 -13.24 2.06
C GLN A 37 3.76 -12.12 2.94
N GLU A 38 4.99 -11.66 2.69
CA GLU A 38 5.55 -10.48 3.37
C GLU A 38 4.78 -9.21 3.03
N ILE A 39 4.30 -9.06 1.80
CA ILE A 39 3.45 -7.92 1.41
C ILE A 39 2.13 -7.95 2.18
N LYS A 40 1.48 -9.12 2.27
CA LYS A 40 0.25 -9.29 3.07
C LYS A 40 0.48 -9.00 4.55
N ASP A 41 1.61 -9.44 5.10
CA ASP A 41 1.98 -9.14 6.48
C ASP A 41 2.21 -7.64 6.69
N ALA A 42 2.91 -6.99 5.75
CA ALA A 42 3.14 -5.55 5.77
C ALA A 42 1.82 -4.76 5.67
N ILE A 43 0.88 -5.17 4.82
CA ILE A 43 -0.45 -4.57 4.73
C ILE A 43 -1.19 -4.68 6.08
N LYS A 44 -1.12 -5.84 6.74
CA LYS A 44 -1.74 -6.04 8.06
C LYS A 44 -1.06 -5.22 9.17
N LYS A 45 0.26 -5.05 9.08
CA LYS A 45 1.09 -4.43 10.12
C LYS A 45 1.16 -2.91 10.02
N TYR A 46 1.30 -2.37 8.81
CA TYR A 46 1.47 -0.94 8.54
C TYR A 46 0.18 -0.29 8.02
N GLY A 47 -0.82 -1.10 7.65
CA GLY A 47 -2.11 -0.66 7.15
C GLY A 47 -2.23 -0.79 5.63
N PRO A 48 -3.42 -0.54 5.07
CA PRO A 48 -3.71 -0.72 3.65
C PRO A 48 -3.07 0.35 2.76
N PHE A 49 -2.38 1.35 3.29
CA PHE A 49 -1.84 2.42 2.45
C PHE A 49 -0.57 1.98 1.73
N ARG A 50 -0.60 2.05 0.39
CA ARG A 50 0.52 1.64 -0.47
C ARG A 50 1.84 2.31 -0.07
N LYS A 51 1.81 3.62 0.19
CA LYS A 51 2.98 4.38 0.64
C LYS A 51 3.60 3.86 1.93
N ASP A 52 2.79 3.47 2.90
CA ASP A 52 3.28 2.93 4.18
C ASP A 52 3.93 1.57 3.99
N ILE A 53 3.31 0.71 3.17
CA ILE A 53 3.84 -0.61 2.80
C ILE A 53 5.15 -0.47 2.04
N GLU A 54 5.19 0.37 1.00
CA GLU A 54 6.40 0.65 0.22
C GLU A 54 7.51 1.22 1.10
N ASN A 55 7.22 2.19 1.96
CA ASN A 55 8.20 2.78 2.86
C ASN A 55 8.72 1.75 3.87
N ALA A 56 7.85 0.89 4.42
CA ALA A 56 8.24 -0.15 5.36
C ALA A 56 9.10 -1.25 4.70
N LEU A 57 8.74 -1.67 3.48
CA LEU A 57 9.46 -2.70 2.75
C LEU A 57 10.75 -2.19 2.10
N ASN A 58 10.80 -0.93 1.66
CA ASN A 58 11.99 -0.31 1.07
C ASN A 58 13.02 0.11 2.14
N LYS A 59 12.59 0.49 3.36
CA LYS A 59 13.50 0.77 4.48
C LYS A 59 14.22 -0.44 5.05
N GLY A 60 13.88 -1.66 4.62
CA GLY A 60 14.54 -2.89 5.05
C GLY A 60 15.99 -3.08 4.56
N ASN A 61 16.50 -2.20 3.69
CA ASN A 61 17.85 -2.27 3.12
C ASN A 61 18.83 -1.25 3.75
N LYS A 62 18.95 -1.21 5.09
CA LYS A 62 20.03 -0.45 5.74
C LYS A 62 20.74 -1.24 6.81
#